data_AF-A0A2K9JTK5-F1
#
_entry.id   AF-A0A2K9JTK5-F1
#
_cell.length_a   1.000
_cell.length_b   1.000
_cell.length_c   1.000
_cell.angle_alpha   90.00
_cell.angle_beta   90.00
_cell.angle_gamma   90.00
#
_symmetry.space_group_name_H-M   'P 1'
#
loop_
_entity.id
_entity.type
_entity.pdbx_description
1 polymer ?
#
loop_
_entity_poly.entity_id
_entity_poly.type
_entity_poly.pdbx_seq_one_letter_code
_entity_poly.pdbx_strand_id
1 'polypeptide(L)'
;MNKSLVFLFIMFLVATGFIHTLIILEQTTYLPMLALVFILAIFSKEQLNITHLSTVLIAIIILEFSLVSFVENLFANAPPYKQNMFIVGIHFICDLLTYLTIKNRVRFSLRFVNKFQKARKEYIYMTHADIILVGIFFLFMLVDLAAFAENIIRNLEHFGVDESFAKQFWKWGIVYYSYPYVKSVLLAAVITTLLATIYVERFRPAPIKESEEDLTLKKSEPQHRS
;
A
#
# COMPACT_ATOMS: atom_id res chain seq x y z
N MET A 1 -24.21 -9.65 31.12
CA MET A 1 -24.03 -8.68 30.01
C MET A 1 -23.76 -9.47 28.73
N ASN A 2 -24.54 -9.27 27.67
CA ASN A 2 -24.39 -10.04 26.43
C ASN A 2 -23.00 -9.77 25.82
N LYS A 3 -22.21 -10.82 25.59
CA LYS A 3 -20.85 -10.72 25.02
C LYS A 3 -20.83 -9.93 23.71
N SER A 4 -21.91 -10.00 22.94
CA SER A 4 -22.12 -9.21 21.71
C SER A 4 -22.24 -7.70 21.97
N LEU A 5 -22.93 -7.26 23.02
CA LEU A 5 -23.04 -5.83 23.39
C LEU A 5 -21.70 -5.28 23.90
N VAL A 6 -20.95 -6.09 24.67
CA VAL A 6 -19.61 -5.70 25.13
C VAL A 6 -18.65 -5.55 23.96
N PHE A 7 -18.70 -6.47 23.00
CA PHE A 7 -17.90 -6.39 21.78
C PHE A 7 -18.23 -5.14 20.94
N LEU A 8 -19.53 -4.87 20.72
CA LEU A 8 -19.96 -3.67 19.99
C LEU A 8 -19.54 -2.38 20.70
N PHE A 9 -19.60 -2.34 22.03
CA PHE A 9 -19.16 -1.19 22.81
C PHE A 9 -17.64 -0.97 22.71
N ILE A 10 -16.84 -2.03 22.76
CA ILE A 10 -15.39 -1.95 22.55
C ILE A 10 -15.08 -1.45 21.13
N MET A 11 -15.75 -1.97 20.11
CA MET A 11 -15.60 -1.52 18.72
C MET A 11 -15.95 -0.04 18.55
N PHE A 12 -17.02 0.41 19.21
CA PHE A 12 -17.43 1.81 19.20
C PHE A 12 -16.39 2.73 19.86
N LEU A 13 -15.82 2.33 21.00
CA LEU A 13 -14.76 3.08 21.69
C LEU A 13 -13.47 3.15 20.88
N VAL A 14 -13.09 2.04 20.22
CA VAL A 14 -11.95 2.02 19.31
C VAL A 14 -12.21 2.93 18.10
N ALA A 15 -13.38 2.85 17.48
CA ALA A 15 -13.73 3.69 16.34
C ALA A 15 -13.78 5.18 16.67
N THR A 16 -14.33 5.55 17.83
CA THR A 16 -14.39 6.96 18.28
C THR A 16 -13.02 7.50 18.70
N GLY A 17 -12.21 6.71 19.43
CA GLY A 17 -10.83 7.08 19.73
C GLY A 17 -9.99 7.23 18.45
N PHE A 18 -10.25 6.38 17.45
CA PHE A 18 -9.61 6.47 16.15
C PHE A 18 -10.04 7.72 15.38
N ILE A 19 -11.33 8.01 15.27
CA ILE A 19 -11.83 9.24 14.63
C ILE A 19 -11.26 10.48 15.33
N HIS A 20 -11.15 10.46 16.66
CA HIS A 20 -10.61 11.57 17.43
C HIS A 20 -9.13 11.82 17.15
N THR A 21 -8.30 10.77 17.06
CA THR A 21 -6.89 10.92 16.68
C THR A 21 -6.73 11.37 15.23
N LEU A 22 -7.62 10.98 14.31
CA LEU A 22 -7.64 11.48 12.94
C LEU A 22 -7.95 12.98 12.85
N ILE A 23 -8.85 13.47 13.70
CA ILE A 23 -9.21 14.89 13.75
C ILE A 23 -8.07 15.71 14.37
N ILE A 24 -7.48 15.25 15.48
CA ILE A 24 -6.41 16.01 16.18
C ILE A 24 -5.14 16.08 15.36
N LEU A 25 -4.77 14.99 14.68
CA LEU A 25 -3.52 14.93 13.93
C LEU A 25 -3.66 15.48 12.51
N GLU A 26 -4.87 15.81 12.04
CA GLU A 26 -5.20 16.14 10.64
C GLU A 26 -4.77 15.06 9.62
N GLN A 27 -4.29 13.90 10.10
CA GLN A 27 -3.80 12.76 9.32
C GLN A 27 -4.94 11.79 8.98
N THR A 28 -5.98 12.31 8.33
CA THR A 28 -7.24 11.59 8.06
C THR A 28 -7.10 10.37 7.15
N THR A 29 -5.95 10.20 6.47
CA THR A 29 -5.75 9.17 5.44
C THR A 29 -4.67 8.14 5.79
N TYR A 30 -3.54 8.57 6.38
CA TYR A 30 -2.40 7.68 6.68
C TYR A 30 -2.62 6.75 7.87
N LEU A 31 -3.13 7.27 9.00
CA LEU A 31 -3.37 6.48 10.21
C LEU A 31 -4.42 5.37 9.99
N PRO A 32 -5.57 5.60 9.31
CA PRO A 32 -6.58 4.56 8.98
C PRO A 32 -5.99 3.46 8.14
N MET A 33 -5.23 3.83 7.11
CA MET A 33 -4.57 2.87 6.26
C MET A 33 -3.59 2.02 7.07
N LEU A 34 -2.70 2.64 7.83
CA LEU A 34 -1.67 1.94 8.60
C LEU A 34 -2.32 0.98 9.60
N ALA A 35 -3.32 1.43 10.34
CA ALA A 35 -4.06 0.61 11.30
C ALA A 35 -4.74 -0.57 10.60
N LEU A 36 -5.39 -0.33 9.46
CA LEU A 36 -6.11 -1.38 8.74
C LEU A 36 -5.14 -2.42 8.14
N VAL A 37 -4.08 -2.00 7.46
CA VAL A 37 -3.07 -2.92 6.90
C VAL A 37 -2.38 -3.71 8.02
N PHE A 38 -2.12 -3.08 9.16
CA PHE A 38 -1.55 -3.75 10.35
C PHE A 38 -2.49 -4.80 10.92
N ILE A 39 -3.78 -4.46 11.09
CA ILE A 39 -4.82 -5.40 11.49
C ILE A 39 -4.86 -6.58 10.51
N LEU A 40 -4.90 -6.32 9.21
CA LEU A 40 -4.90 -7.36 8.18
C LEU A 40 -3.66 -8.26 8.29
N ALA A 41 -2.47 -7.70 8.50
CA ALA A 41 -1.24 -8.47 8.68
C ALA A 41 -1.31 -9.41 9.89
N ILE A 42 -1.91 -8.97 11.00
CA ILE A 42 -2.09 -9.80 12.20
C ILE A 42 -3.06 -10.96 11.92
N PHE A 43 -4.20 -10.67 11.28
CA PHE A 43 -5.22 -11.68 10.98
C PHE A 43 -4.79 -12.66 9.89
N SER A 44 -3.91 -12.25 8.98
CA SER A 44 -3.40 -13.08 7.88
C SER A 44 -2.03 -13.72 8.18
N LYS A 45 -1.59 -13.78 9.44
CA LYS A 45 -0.22 -14.20 9.82
C LYS A 45 0.21 -15.58 9.28
N GLU A 46 -0.76 -16.47 9.04
CA GLU A 46 -0.53 -17.82 8.51
C GLU A 46 -0.33 -17.81 6.98
N GLN A 47 -0.76 -16.75 6.29
CA GLN A 47 -0.64 -16.57 4.85
C GLN A 47 0.59 -15.74 4.51
N LEU A 48 1.70 -16.43 4.23
CA LEU A 48 3.03 -15.83 4.09
C LEU A 48 3.11 -14.73 3.01
N ASN A 49 2.43 -14.92 1.88
CA ASN A 49 2.36 -13.92 0.80
C ASN A 49 1.69 -12.62 1.26
N ILE A 50 0.58 -12.72 2.00
CA ILE A 50 -0.16 -11.55 2.48
C ILE A 50 0.63 -10.85 3.58
N THR A 51 1.24 -11.61 4.50
CA THR A 51 2.12 -11.05 5.52
C THR A 51 3.25 -10.24 4.90
N HIS A 52 3.98 -10.80 3.92
CA HIS A 52 5.07 -10.06 3.25
C HIS A 52 4.57 -8.80 2.55
N LEU A 53 3.43 -8.88 1.86
CA LEU A 53 2.84 -7.76 1.15
C LEU A 53 2.42 -6.64 2.12
N SER A 54 1.69 -6.99 3.18
CA SER A 54 1.25 -6.05 4.21
C SER A 54 2.43 -5.45 4.97
N THR A 55 3.46 -6.22 5.29
CA THR A 55 4.68 -5.69 5.94
C THR A 55 5.40 -4.68 5.06
N VAL A 56 5.56 -4.96 3.77
CA VAL A 56 6.16 -4.01 2.82
C VAL A 56 5.34 -2.73 2.74
N LEU A 57 4.02 -2.84 2.61
CA LEU A 57 3.14 -1.67 2.57
C LEU A 57 3.24 -0.84 3.84
N ILE A 58 3.19 -1.46 5.03
CA ILE A 58 3.37 -0.78 6.32
C ILE A 58 4.70 -0.02 6.37
N ALA A 59 5.80 -0.68 5.98
CA ALA A 59 7.12 -0.06 6.02
C ALA A 59 7.20 1.19 5.13
N ILE A 60 6.61 1.12 3.94
CA ILE A 60 6.57 2.24 3.00
C ILE A 60 5.67 3.35 3.53
N ILE A 61 4.48 3.05 4.06
CA ILE A 61 3.56 4.06 4.62
C ILE A 61 4.23 4.82 5.76
N ILE A 62 4.95 4.12 6.64
CA ILE A 62 5.71 4.76 7.73
C ILE A 62 6.81 5.65 7.17
N LEU A 63 7.55 5.17 6.16
CA LEU A 63 8.60 5.95 5.51
C LEU A 63 8.04 7.21 4.86
N GLU A 64 6.97 7.09 4.08
CA GLU A 64 6.29 8.20 3.41
C GLU A 64 5.79 9.22 4.43
N PHE A 65 5.05 8.76 5.45
CA PHE A 65 4.57 9.63 6.53
C PHE A 65 5.71 10.40 7.21
N SER A 66 6.82 9.72 7.48
CA SER A 66 8.00 10.33 8.11
C SER A 66 8.66 11.38 7.20
N LEU A 67 8.77 11.08 5.89
CA LEU A 67 9.36 12.00 4.92
C LEU A 67 8.48 13.23 4.67
N VAL A 68 7.17 13.05 4.55
CA VAL A 68 6.19 14.14 4.38
C VAL A 68 6.22 15.04 5.62
N SER A 69 6.11 14.45 6.82
CA SER A 69 6.20 15.21 8.08
C SER A 69 7.52 15.97 8.21
N PHE A 70 8.63 15.37 7.78
CA PHE A 70 9.93 16.02 7.77
C PHE A 70 9.96 17.23 6.81
N VAL A 71 9.41 17.09 5.60
CA VAL A 71 9.33 18.17 4.61
C VAL A 71 8.41 19.29 5.07
N GLU A 72 7.26 18.99 5.66
CA GLU A 72 6.36 19.99 6.22
C GLU A 72 7.06 20.85 7.27
N ASN A 73 7.84 20.23 8.17
CA ASN A 73 8.62 20.97 9.15
C ASN A 73 9.78 21.77 8.52
N LEU A 74 10.49 21.20 7.55
CA LEU A 74 11.62 21.85 6.89
C LEU A 74 11.19 23.09 6.08
N PHE A 75 10.01 23.03 5.46
CA PHE A 75 9.48 24.07 4.58
C PHE A 75 8.34 24.89 5.21
N ALA A 76 8.14 24.82 6.53
CA ALA A 76 7.04 25.52 7.23
C ALA A 76 6.97 27.03 6.95
N ASN A 77 8.12 27.67 6.69
CA ASN A 77 8.23 29.11 6.37
C ASN A 77 8.46 29.40 4.88
N ALA A 78 8.49 28.38 4.03
CA ALA A 78 8.73 28.54 2.60
C ALA A 78 7.43 28.88 1.85
N PRO A 79 7.53 29.43 0.63
CA PRO A 79 6.35 29.62 -0.22
C PRO A 79 5.61 28.29 -0.45
N PRO A 80 4.26 28.27 -0.41
CA PRO A 80 3.47 27.04 -0.52
C PRO A 80 3.77 26.20 -1.77
N TYR A 81 4.12 26.84 -2.89
CA TYR A 81 4.44 26.11 -4.13
C TYR A 81 5.68 25.20 -3.99
N LYS A 82 6.68 25.62 -3.19
CA LYS A 82 7.89 24.82 -2.95
C LYS A 82 7.55 23.62 -2.09
N GLN A 83 6.84 23.85 -0.99
CA GLN A 83 6.40 22.80 -0.08
C GLN A 83 5.57 21.75 -0.84
N ASN A 84 4.56 22.18 -1.61
CA ASN A 84 3.73 21.28 -2.42
C ASN A 84 4.55 20.48 -3.44
N MET A 85 5.53 21.11 -4.09
CA MET A 85 6.40 20.43 -5.04
C MET A 85 7.18 19.28 -4.38
N PHE A 86 7.73 19.50 -3.18
CA PHE A 86 8.46 18.46 -2.44
C PHE A 86 7.53 17.37 -1.91
N ILE A 87 6.37 17.74 -1.37
CA ILE A 87 5.39 16.76 -0.86
C ILE A 87 4.91 15.84 -1.99
N VAL A 88 4.44 16.40 -3.11
CA VAL A 88 4.01 15.60 -4.27
C VAL A 88 5.16 14.79 -4.86
N GLY A 89 6.38 15.34 -4.88
CA GLY A 89 7.57 14.60 -5.30
C GLY A 89 7.87 13.40 -4.41
N ILE A 90 7.72 13.53 -3.09
CA ILE A 90 7.89 12.41 -2.14
C ILE A 90 6.82 11.35 -2.38
N HIS A 91 5.55 11.73 -2.53
CA HIS A 91 4.48 10.78 -2.86
C HIS A 91 4.83 9.97 -4.12
N PHE A 92 5.24 10.65 -5.19
CA PHE A 92 5.62 10.00 -6.44
C PHE A 92 6.78 9.00 -6.24
N ILE A 93 7.83 9.40 -5.50
CA ILE A 93 8.98 8.52 -5.23
C ILE A 93 8.56 7.31 -4.40
N CYS A 94 7.75 7.51 -3.35
CA CYS A 94 7.23 6.43 -2.52
C CYS A 94 6.35 5.47 -3.32
N ASP A 95 5.47 5.98 -4.18
CA ASP A 95 4.62 5.17 -5.05
C ASP A 95 5.42 4.42 -6.11
N LEU A 96 6.47 5.02 -6.67
CA LEU A 96 7.41 4.35 -7.57
C LEU A 96 8.16 3.23 -6.86
N LEU A 97 8.70 3.48 -5.66
CA LEU A 97 9.37 2.46 -4.85
C LEU A 97 8.42 1.31 -4.52
N THR A 98 7.16 1.62 -4.21
CA THR A 98 6.14 0.61 -3.93
C THR A 98 5.82 -0.21 -5.16
N TYR A 99 5.59 0.45 -6.30
CA TYR A 99 5.37 -0.19 -7.59
C TYR A 99 6.50 -1.16 -7.92
N LEU A 100 7.76 -0.72 -7.82
CA LEU A 100 8.93 -1.56 -8.08
C LEU A 100 9.06 -2.72 -7.10
N THR A 101 8.73 -2.48 -5.82
CA THR A 101 8.81 -3.49 -4.76
C THR A 101 7.74 -4.56 -4.96
N ILE A 102 6.48 -4.18 -5.21
CA ILE A 102 5.37 -5.12 -5.46
C ILE A 102 5.61 -5.90 -6.75
N LYS A 103 6.03 -5.22 -7.84
CA LYS A 103 6.37 -5.87 -9.11
C LYS A 103 7.44 -6.95 -8.95
N ASN A 104 8.37 -6.78 -8.02
CA ASN A 104 9.44 -7.74 -7.74
C ASN A 104 9.23 -8.54 -6.44
N ARG A 105 8.05 -8.48 -5.82
CA ARG A 105 7.77 -9.01 -4.47
C ARG A 105 8.06 -10.48 -4.34
N VAL A 106 7.69 -11.29 -5.33
CA VAL A 106 7.95 -12.73 -5.35
C VAL A 106 9.46 -13.02 -5.30
N ARG A 107 10.26 -12.28 -6.08
CA ARG A 107 11.73 -12.44 -6.10
C ARG A 107 12.34 -12.08 -4.74
N PHE A 108 11.90 -10.99 -4.13
CA PHE A 108 12.37 -10.57 -2.80
C PHE A 108 11.94 -11.57 -1.71
N SER A 109 10.70 -12.03 -1.75
CA SER A 109 10.16 -13.03 -0.81
C SER A 109 10.91 -14.35 -0.91
N LEU A 110 11.17 -14.84 -2.13
CA LEU A 110 11.94 -16.07 -2.34
C LEU A 110 13.36 -15.94 -1.81
N ARG A 111 14.04 -14.80 -2.06
CA ARG A 111 15.39 -14.57 -1.50
C ARG A 111 15.37 -14.59 0.03
N PHE A 112 14.38 -13.96 0.65
CA PHE A 112 14.22 -13.94 2.10
C PHE A 112 13.97 -15.33 2.68
N VAL A 113 13.00 -16.07 2.14
CA VAL A 113 12.62 -17.40 2.63
C VAL A 113 13.71 -18.43 2.35
N ASN A 114 14.42 -18.35 1.23
CA ASN A 114 15.57 -19.23 0.97
C ASN A 114 16.69 -19.06 2.00
N LYS A 115 16.82 -17.86 2.59
CA LYS A 115 17.83 -17.56 3.61
C LYS A 115 17.38 -17.94 5.02
N PHE A 116 16.13 -17.66 5.38
CA PHE A 116 15.67 -17.76 6.77
C PHE A 116 14.65 -18.88 7.04
N GLN A 117 13.92 -19.36 6.03
CA GLN A 117 12.78 -20.28 6.19
C GLN A 117 12.65 -21.27 5.03
N LYS A 118 13.72 -21.99 4.67
CA LYS A 118 13.77 -22.88 3.48
C LYS A 118 12.57 -23.82 3.33
N ALA A 119 12.05 -24.37 4.44
CA ALA A 119 10.90 -25.27 4.47
C ALA A 119 9.57 -24.63 3.99
N ARG A 120 9.49 -23.30 3.87
CA ARG A 120 8.30 -22.56 3.46
C ARG A 120 8.38 -22.01 2.03
N LYS A 121 9.39 -22.41 1.25
CA LYS A 121 9.63 -21.89 -0.10
C LYS A 121 8.43 -22.11 -1.04
N GLU A 122 7.78 -23.26 -0.95
CA GLU A 122 6.61 -23.66 -1.77
C GLU A 122 5.38 -22.78 -1.54
N TYR A 123 5.32 -22.06 -0.42
CA TYR A 123 4.19 -21.19 -0.07
C TYR A 123 4.31 -19.79 -0.71
N ILE A 124 5.42 -19.48 -1.39
CA ILE A 124 5.60 -18.20 -2.07
C ILE A 124 5.24 -18.34 -3.54
N TYR A 125 4.27 -17.55 -3.98
CA TYR A 125 3.86 -17.46 -5.38
C TYR A 125 3.31 -16.06 -5.68
N MET A 126 3.05 -15.82 -6.96
CA MET A 126 2.38 -14.60 -7.42
C MET A 126 0.88 -14.73 -7.16
N THR A 127 0.32 -13.84 -6.34
CA THR A 127 -1.13 -13.77 -6.10
C THR A 127 -1.77 -12.82 -7.12
N HIS A 128 -3.10 -12.91 -7.29
CA HIS A 128 -3.84 -11.93 -8.09
C HIS A 128 -3.70 -10.50 -7.53
N ALA A 129 -3.53 -10.39 -6.19
CA ALA A 129 -3.27 -9.13 -5.50
C ALA A 129 -2.04 -8.41 -6.07
N ASP A 130 -0.97 -9.16 -6.34
CA ASP A 130 0.29 -8.56 -6.81
C ASP A 130 0.09 -7.80 -8.13
N ILE A 131 -0.68 -8.37 -9.07
CA ILE A 131 -0.97 -7.75 -10.37
C ILE A 131 -1.86 -6.51 -10.21
N ILE A 132 -2.93 -6.65 -9.41
CA ILE A 132 -3.89 -5.57 -9.18
C ILE A 132 -3.21 -4.39 -8.47
N LEU A 133 -2.40 -4.67 -7.44
CA LEU A 133 -1.67 -3.64 -6.70
C LEU A 133 -0.63 -2.95 -7.58
N VAL A 134 0.08 -3.66 -8.46
CA VAL A 134 0.97 -3.03 -9.46
C VAL A 134 0.19 -2.04 -10.32
N GLY A 135 -1.02 -2.40 -10.76
CA GLY A 135 -1.90 -1.49 -11.51
C GLY A 135 -2.35 -0.28 -10.69
N ILE A 136 -2.74 -0.48 -9.44
CA ILE A 136 -3.17 0.62 -8.55
C ILE A 136 -2.01 1.59 -8.27
N PHE A 137 -0.81 1.10 -7.95
CA PHE A 137 0.36 1.96 -7.73
C PHE A 137 0.84 2.65 -9.01
N PHE A 138 0.60 2.05 -10.18
CA PHE A 138 0.79 2.77 -11.44
C PHE A 138 -0.16 3.96 -11.58
N LEU A 139 -1.44 3.81 -11.21
CA LEU A 139 -2.40 4.92 -11.21
C LEU A 139 -2.03 6.01 -10.19
N PHE A 140 -1.57 5.62 -8.99
CA PHE A 140 -1.05 6.56 -8.00
C PHE A 140 0.06 7.45 -8.58
N MET A 141 1.05 6.85 -9.25
CA MET A 141 2.12 7.61 -9.92
C MET A 141 1.60 8.58 -10.98
N LEU A 142 0.59 8.21 -11.76
CA LEU A 142 0.00 9.10 -12.77
C LEU A 142 -0.68 10.33 -12.14
N VAL A 143 -1.40 10.11 -11.04
CA VAL A 143 -2.06 11.19 -10.29
C VAL A 143 -1.01 12.15 -9.71
N ASP A 144 0.10 11.62 -9.20
CA ASP A 144 1.19 12.43 -8.64
C ASP A 144 1.91 13.23 -9.71
N LEU A 145 2.19 12.62 -10.86
CA LEU A 145 2.77 13.34 -12.00
C LEU A 145 1.85 14.45 -12.50
N ALA A 146 0.54 14.21 -12.56
CA ALA A 146 -0.44 15.22 -12.95
C ALA A 146 -0.47 16.38 -11.94
N ALA A 147 -0.46 16.09 -10.64
CA ALA A 147 -0.44 17.11 -9.59
C ALA A 147 0.86 17.90 -9.59
N PHE A 148 1.99 17.22 -9.81
CA PHE A 148 3.31 17.84 -9.90
C PHE A 148 3.40 18.76 -11.12
N ALA A 149 2.93 18.31 -12.29
CA ALA A 149 2.87 19.11 -13.51
C ALA A 149 1.97 20.33 -13.34
N GLU A 150 0.77 20.16 -12.76
CA GLU A 150 -0.13 21.29 -12.47
C GLU A 150 0.53 22.29 -11.51
N ASN A 151 1.23 21.82 -10.47
CA ASN A 151 1.96 22.70 -9.55
C ASN A 151 3.06 23.51 -10.26
N ILE A 152 3.79 22.91 -11.22
CA ILE A 152 4.77 23.67 -12.03
C ILE A 152 4.06 24.70 -12.91
N ILE A 153 3.02 24.29 -13.64
CA ILE A 153 2.30 25.14 -14.60
C ILE A 153 1.67 26.36 -13.90
N ARG A 154 1.12 26.18 -12.70
CA ARG A 154 0.55 27.27 -11.90
C ARG A 154 1.59 28.28 -11.41
N ASN A 155 2.84 27.86 -11.29
CA ASN A 155 3.92 28.63 -10.67
C ASN A 155 5.04 28.96 -11.66
N LEU A 156 4.77 28.96 -12.97
CA LEU A 156 5.76 29.23 -14.02
C LEU A 156 6.53 30.55 -13.83
N GLU A 157 5.89 31.58 -13.26
CA GLU A 157 6.55 32.84 -12.94
C GLU A 157 7.76 32.67 -12.01
N HIS A 158 7.67 31.73 -11.05
CA HIS A 158 8.74 31.43 -10.12
C HIS A 158 9.88 30.61 -10.76
N PHE A 159 9.66 30.09 -11.97
CA PHE A 159 10.66 29.41 -12.79
C PHE A 159 11.24 30.33 -13.89
N GLY A 160 10.98 31.64 -13.84
CA GLY A 160 11.55 32.62 -14.75
C GLY A 160 10.78 32.82 -16.06
N VAL A 161 9.55 32.30 -16.14
CA VAL A 161 8.65 32.59 -17.27
C VAL A 161 8.01 33.96 -17.06
N ASP A 162 7.83 34.69 -18.16
CA ASP A 162 7.20 36.02 -18.13
C ASP A 162 5.80 35.99 -17.50
N GLU A 163 5.51 36.96 -16.64
CA GLU A 163 4.28 37.04 -15.87
C GLU A 163 3.04 37.14 -16.78
N SER A 164 3.13 37.84 -17.91
CA SER A 164 2.00 38.00 -18.84
C SER A 164 1.55 36.66 -19.43
N PHE A 165 2.50 35.74 -19.63
CA PHE A 165 2.22 34.38 -20.08
C PHE A 165 1.80 33.47 -18.92
N ALA A 166 2.44 33.57 -17.75
CA ALA A 166 2.15 32.71 -16.60
C ALA A 166 0.75 32.94 -16.01
N LYS A 167 0.25 34.18 -16.05
CA LYS A 167 -1.05 34.59 -15.48
C LYS A 167 -2.24 33.75 -15.92
N GLN A 168 -2.24 33.26 -17.15
CA GLN A 168 -3.34 32.44 -17.67
C GLN A 168 -3.49 31.10 -16.93
N PHE A 169 -2.40 30.60 -16.31
CA PHE A 169 -2.34 29.30 -15.65
C PHE A 169 -2.53 29.34 -14.13
N TRP A 170 -2.49 30.51 -13.49
CA TRP A 170 -2.59 30.65 -12.03
C TRP A 170 -3.87 30.04 -11.44
N LYS A 171 -4.96 30.06 -12.22
CA LYS A 171 -6.29 29.57 -11.84
C LYS A 171 -6.50 28.08 -12.14
N TRP A 172 -5.55 27.38 -12.73
CA TRP A 172 -5.64 25.93 -12.85
C TRP A 172 -5.66 25.32 -11.44
N GLY A 173 -6.49 24.31 -11.24
CA GLY A 173 -6.66 23.69 -9.92
C GLY A 173 -7.39 22.35 -9.98
N ILE A 174 -7.65 21.82 -11.18
CA ILE A 174 -8.51 20.65 -11.35
C ILE A 174 -7.85 19.45 -10.67
N VAL A 175 -6.56 19.23 -10.92
CA VAL A 175 -5.82 18.15 -10.30
C VAL A 175 -5.56 18.47 -8.84
N TYR A 176 -5.16 19.69 -8.49
CA TYR A 176 -4.89 20.09 -7.11
C TYR A 176 -6.08 19.82 -6.17
N TYR A 177 -7.30 20.21 -6.56
CA TYR A 177 -8.49 20.00 -5.74
C TYR A 177 -8.98 18.55 -5.76
N SER A 178 -8.79 17.81 -6.85
CA SER A 178 -9.22 16.40 -6.94
C SER A 178 -8.22 15.41 -6.33
N TYR A 179 -6.96 15.81 -6.19
CA TYR A 179 -5.85 14.99 -5.72
C TYR A 179 -6.14 14.17 -4.46
N PRO A 180 -6.58 14.75 -3.31
CA PRO A 180 -6.84 13.98 -2.09
C PRO A 180 -7.98 12.96 -2.26
N TYR A 181 -9.00 13.28 -3.06
CA TYR A 181 -10.12 12.39 -3.32
C TYR A 181 -9.72 11.20 -4.20
N VAL A 182 -8.98 11.47 -5.28
CA VAL A 182 -8.50 10.41 -6.18
C VAL A 182 -7.53 9.48 -5.44
N LYS A 183 -6.57 10.02 -4.68
CA LYS A 183 -5.68 9.25 -3.80
C LYS A 183 -6.47 8.36 -2.85
N SER A 184 -7.53 8.89 -2.23
CA SER A 184 -8.39 8.16 -1.29
C SER A 184 -9.16 7.01 -1.96
N VAL A 185 -9.64 7.18 -3.19
CA VAL A 185 -10.30 6.11 -3.97
C VAL A 185 -9.31 5.00 -4.33
N LEU A 186 -8.12 5.37 -4.82
CA LEU A 186 -7.06 4.40 -5.11
C LEU A 186 -6.64 3.65 -3.85
N LEU A 187 -6.60 4.35 -2.73
CA LEU A 187 -6.28 3.77 -1.45
C LEU A 187 -7.34 2.76 -0.98
N ALA A 188 -8.62 3.09 -1.13
CA ALA A 188 -9.71 2.14 -0.87
C ALA A 188 -9.58 0.89 -1.77
N ALA A 189 -9.12 1.04 -3.00
CA ALA A 189 -8.85 -0.09 -3.89
C ALA A 189 -7.69 -0.97 -3.39
N VAL A 190 -6.61 -0.41 -2.83
CA VAL A 190 -5.52 -1.17 -2.19
C VAL A 190 -6.07 -2.04 -1.07
N ILE A 191 -6.81 -1.44 -0.15
CA ILE A 191 -7.41 -2.13 1.00
C ILE A 191 -8.35 -3.24 0.54
N THR A 192 -9.22 -2.94 -0.42
CA THR A 192 -10.17 -3.91 -0.97
C THR A 192 -9.45 -5.08 -1.62
N THR A 193 -8.35 -4.82 -2.33
CA THR A 193 -7.52 -5.86 -2.95
C THR A 193 -6.89 -6.78 -1.90
N LEU A 194 -6.36 -6.22 -0.81
CA LEU A 194 -5.81 -7.01 0.30
C LEU A 194 -6.89 -7.88 0.97
N LEU A 195 -8.06 -7.30 1.28
CA LEU A 195 -9.19 -8.00 1.87
C LEU A 195 -9.69 -9.15 0.98
N ALA A 196 -9.89 -8.88 -0.31
CA ALA A 196 -10.30 -9.89 -1.29
C ALA A 196 -9.29 -11.03 -1.36
N THR A 197 -7.99 -10.71 -1.30
CA THR A 197 -6.93 -11.71 -1.30
C THR A 197 -6.95 -12.57 -0.04
N ILE A 198 -7.11 -11.99 1.14
CA ILE A 198 -7.24 -12.74 2.40
C ILE A 198 -8.43 -13.70 2.33
N TYR A 199 -9.57 -13.23 1.81
CA TYR A 199 -10.76 -14.04 1.65
C TYR A 199 -10.50 -15.23 0.71
N VAL A 200 -9.95 -14.99 -0.48
CA VAL A 200 -9.66 -16.05 -1.47
C VAL A 200 -8.62 -17.04 -0.93
N GLU A 201 -7.55 -16.55 -0.31
CA GLU A 201 -6.46 -17.39 0.19
C GLU A 201 -6.86 -18.23 1.41
N ARG A 202 -7.92 -17.85 2.13
CA ARG A 202 -8.47 -18.67 3.21
C ARG A 202 -9.09 -19.98 2.71
N PHE A 203 -9.58 -20.00 1.48
CA PHE A 203 -10.20 -21.19 0.88
C PHE A 203 -9.24 -21.98 0.00
N ARG A 204 -7.97 -21.56 -0.10
CA ARG A 204 -6.99 -22.26 -0.90
C ARG A 204 -6.48 -23.52 -0.16
N PRO A 205 -6.49 -24.70 -0.79
CA PRO A 205 -5.86 -25.87 -0.21
C PRO A 205 -4.35 -25.65 -0.06
N ALA A 206 -3.77 -26.15 1.03
CA ALA A 206 -2.33 -26.05 1.26
C ALA A 206 -1.55 -26.72 0.12
N PRO A 207 -0.41 -26.15 -0.31
CA PRO A 207 0.44 -26.80 -1.30
C PRO A 207 0.84 -28.19 -0.78
N ILE A 208 0.64 -29.21 -1.61
CA ILE A 208 1.09 -30.58 -1.34
C ILE A 208 2.61 -30.54 -1.36
N LYS A 209 3.25 -31.00 -0.29
CA LYS A 209 4.72 -31.05 -0.25
C LYS A 209 5.19 -31.99 -1.36
N GLU A 210 6.21 -31.61 -2.13
CA GLU A 210 6.80 -32.48 -3.16
C GLU A 210 7.23 -33.84 -2.56
N SER A 211 7.62 -33.88 -1.28
CA SER A 211 7.93 -35.12 -0.55
C SER A 211 6.74 -36.04 -0.30
N GLU A 212 5.51 -35.51 -0.28
CA GLU A 212 4.28 -36.28 -0.09
C GLU A 212 3.72 -36.79 -1.43
N GLU A 213 3.92 -36.07 -2.54
CA GLU A 213 3.59 -36.56 -3.89
C GLU A 213 4.38 -37.82 -4.23
N ASP A 214 5.68 -37.85 -3.95
CA ASP A 214 6.54 -39.04 -4.15
C ASP A 214 6.07 -40.27 -3.34
N LEU A 215 5.46 -40.05 -2.17
CA LEU A 215 4.89 -41.13 -1.33
C LEU A 215 3.55 -41.62 -1.85
N THR A 216 2.74 -40.73 -2.45
CA THR A 216 1.45 -41.11 -3.04
C THR A 216 1.62 -41.86 -4.37
N LEU A 217 2.60 -41.47 -5.20
CA LEU A 217 2.93 -42.17 -6.45
C LEU A 217 3.43 -43.60 -6.18
N LYS A 218 4.34 -43.79 -5.22
CA LYS A 218 4.84 -45.13 -4.82
C LYS A 218 3.77 -46.07 -4.27
N LYS A 219 2.67 -45.55 -3.73
CA LYS A 219 1.57 -46.37 -3.21
C LYS A 219 0.57 -46.80 -4.29
N SER A 220 0.61 -46.14 -5.45
CA SER A 220 -0.26 -46.40 -6.60
C SER A 220 0.33 -47.33 -7.66
N GLU A 221 1.64 -47.62 -7.61
CA GLU A 221 2.25 -48.66 -8.43
C GLU A 221 1.83 -50.04 -7.90
N PRO A 222 1.16 -50.88 -8.70
CA PRO A 222 0.94 -52.27 -8.33
C PRO A 222 2.30 -52.93 -8.16
N GLN A 223 2.60 -53.40 -6.95
CA GLN A 223 3.69 -54.35 -6.75
C GLN A 223 3.35 -55.63 -7.51
N HIS A 224 3.69 -55.67 -8.80
CA HIS A 224 3.79 -56.91 -9.54
C HIS A 224 4.95 -57.70 -8.93
N ARG A 225 4.60 -58.54 -7.95
CA ARG A 225 5.46 -59.61 -7.47
C ARG A 225 5.60 -60.62 -8.61
N SER A 226 6.78 -60.66 -9.21
CA SER A 226 7.26 -61.77 -10.04
C SER A 226 7.59 -62.97 -9.19
#